data_AF-A0AAV9Z596-F1
#
_entry.id   AF-A0AAV9Z596-F1
#
_cell.length_a   1.000
_cell.length_b   1.000
_cell.length_c   1.000
_cell.angle_alpha   90.00
_cell.angle_beta   90.00
_cell.angle_gamma   90.00
#
_symmetry.space_group_name_H-M   'P 1'
#
loop_
_entity.id
_entity.type
_entity.pdbx_description
1 polymer ?
#
loop_
_entity_poly.entity_id
_entity_poly.type
_entity_poly.pdbx_seq_one_letter_code
_entity_poly.pdbx_strand_id
1 'polypeptide(L)'
;MCDAALIHTNTSRLMQDVFGNYVIQTLFEHGTQRQKTILANIIEKDILHLSCSLYGCRAEGKFAIDMILPEQQVSFVRELEPYIMKCINDTNGNHVIQKIIERVPPESLGFVSTFVKKVSELAAHPFGCRVLLRCLKHLPYPVIRPLLHELLTNHVPQLMQDRVGNYLIQFILEQGRAKDKALIVAQLMGRFLFMSQHQFASNVIFSC
;
A
#
# COMPACT_ATOMS: atom_id res chain seq x y z
N MET A 1 18.62 12.82 -29.45
CA MET A 1 19.02 13.38 -28.15
C MET A 1 17.92 14.35 -27.74
N CYS A 2 16.98 13.94 -26.90
CA CYS A 2 16.02 14.90 -26.31
C CYS A 2 16.76 15.69 -25.24
N ASP A 3 16.79 17.02 -25.39
CA ASP A 3 17.46 17.92 -24.46
C ASP A 3 16.95 17.72 -23.03
N ALA A 4 17.86 17.38 -22.13
CA ALA A 4 17.59 17.24 -20.70
C ALA A 4 17.01 18.54 -20.08
N ALA A 5 17.28 19.69 -20.72
CA ALA A 5 16.74 21.00 -20.32
C ALA A 5 15.24 21.16 -20.63
N LEU A 6 14.73 20.54 -21.71
CA LEU A 6 13.32 20.67 -22.10
C LEU A 6 12.40 19.85 -21.20
N ILE A 7 12.92 18.74 -20.68
CA ILE A 7 12.23 17.88 -19.71
C ILE A 7 12.10 18.61 -18.37
N HIS A 8 13.17 19.25 -17.88
CA HIS A 8 13.20 19.88 -16.55
C HIS A 8 12.06 20.89 -16.32
N THR A 9 11.74 21.73 -17.31
CA THR A 9 10.74 22.80 -17.16
C THR A 9 9.30 22.33 -17.34
N ASN A 10 9.09 21.19 -18.00
CA ASN A 10 7.75 20.69 -18.35
C ASN A 10 7.40 19.33 -17.73
N THR A 11 8.26 18.75 -16.89
CA THR A 11 8.04 17.39 -16.35
C THR A 11 6.69 17.29 -15.63
N SER A 12 6.36 18.24 -14.75
CA SER A 12 5.08 18.23 -14.02
C SER A 12 3.87 18.36 -14.95
N ARG A 13 3.99 19.10 -16.06
CA ARG A 13 2.94 19.21 -17.08
C ARG A 13 2.80 17.92 -17.89
N LEU A 14 3.93 17.33 -18.30
CA LEU A 14 3.95 16.08 -19.05
C LEU A 14 3.36 14.93 -18.23
N MET A 15 3.66 14.84 -16.92
CA MET A 15 3.07 13.84 -16.03
C MET A 15 1.55 13.97 -15.88
N GLN A 16 0.99 15.16 -16.10
CA GLN A 16 -0.45 15.40 -15.98
C GLN A 16 -1.18 15.35 -17.34
N ASP A 17 -0.42 15.27 -18.44
CA ASP A 17 -0.96 15.20 -19.79
C ASP A 17 -1.35 13.77 -20.17
N VAL A 18 -2.44 13.61 -20.93
CA VAL A 18 -3.01 12.31 -21.32
C VAL A 18 -2.04 11.47 -22.18
N PHE A 19 -1.10 12.11 -22.88
CA PHE A 19 -0.09 11.46 -23.72
C PHE A 19 1.34 11.68 -23.19
N GLY A 20 1.61 12.85 -22.62
CA GLY A 20 2.93 13.21 -22.07
C GLY A 20 3.39 12.29 -20.95
N ASN A 21 2.47 11.66 -20.21
CA ASN A 21 2.80 10.74 -19.13
C ASN A 21 3.60 9.53 -19.64
N TYR A 22 3.30 9.02 -20.84
CA TYR A 22 4.02 7.90 -21.45
C TYR A 22 5.47 8.23 -21.78
N VAL A 23 5.76 9.51 -22.08
CA VAL A 23 7.14 9.97 -22.30
C VAL A 23 7.93 9.87 -20.99
N ILE A 24 7.33 10.30 -19.88
CA ILE A 24 7.97 10.21 -18.56
C ILE A 24 8.17 8.74 -18.13
N GLN A 25 7.18 7.88 -18.38
CA GLN A 25 7.31 6.43 -18.16
C GLN A 25 8.46 5.83 -18.98
N THR A 26 8.52 6.14 -20.27
CA THR A 26 9.60 5.67 -21.16
C THR A 26 10.97 6.13 -20.68
N LEU A 27 11.08 7.35 -20.15
CA LEU A 27 12.32 7.87 -19.56
C LEU A 27 12.70 7.15 -18.26
N PHE A 28 11.74 6.74 -17.43
CA PHE A 28 12.03 5.89 -16.27
C PHE A 28 12.42 4.47 -16.63
N GLU A 29 11.86 3.92 -17.71
CA GLU A 29 12.19 2.57 -18.17
C GLU A 29 13.55 2.52 -18.87
N HIS A 30 13.75 3.37 -19.87
CA HIS A 30 14.88 3.30 -20.82
C HIS A 30 15.90 4.42 -20.65
N GLY A 31 15.63 5.41 -19.79
CA GLY A 31 16.54 6.53 -19.56
C GLY A 31 17.79 6.12 -18.78
N THR A 32 18.85 6.92 -18.94
CA THR A 32 20.08 6.78 -18.14
C THR A 32 19.82 7.03 -16.67
N GLN A 33 20.65 6.46 -15.79
CA GLN A 33 20.51 6.70 -14.34
C GLN A 33 20.50 8.19 -13.98
N ARG A 34 21.32 9.00 -14.67
CA ARG A 34 21.33 10.47 -14.51
C ARG A 34 19.98 11.12 -14.83
N GLN A 35 19.31 10.68 -15.91
CA GLN A 35 17.98 11.18 -16.27
C GLN A 35 16.92 10.75 -15.23
N LYS A 36 16.96 9.49 -14.77
CA LYS A 36 16.06 9.00 -13.72
C LYS A 36 16.22 9.80 -12.43
N THR A 37 17.47 10.09 -12.03
CA THR A 37 17.77 10.90 -10.86
C THR A 37 17.23 12.33 -10.99
N ILE A 38 17.40 12.97 -12.15
CA ILE A 38 16.84 14.31 -12.41
C ILE A 38 15.32 14.30 -12.32
N LEU A 39 14.66 13.32 -12.95
CA LEU A 39 13.20 13.19 -12.90
C LEU A 39 12.69 12.98 -11.48
N ALA A 40 13.34 12.11 -10.72
CA ALA A 40 12.97 11.85 -9.33
C ALA A 40 13.10 13.09 -8.44
N ASN A 41 14.15 13.90 -8.61
CA ASN A 41 14.30 15.16 -7.85
C ASN A 41 13.22 16.20 -8.19
N ILE A 42 12.70 16.18 -9.43
CA ILE A 42 11.57 17.04 -9.83
C ILE A 42 10.27 16.53 -9.20
N ILE A 43 10.06 15.21 -9.23
CA ILE A 43 8.88 14.55 -8.65
C ILE A 43 8.83 14.73 -7.14
N GLU A 44 9.97 14.67 -6.45
CA GLU A 44 10.08 14.75 -5.00
C GLU A 44 9.31 15.94 -4.42
N LYS A 45 9.41 17.11 -5.07
CA LYS A 45 8.78 18.36 -4.61
C LYS A 45 7.26 18.37 -4.73
N ASP A 46 6.71 17.57 -5.64
CA ASP A 46 5.28 17.50 -5.95
C ASP A 46 4.70 16.09 -5.71
N ILE A 47 5.42 15.22 -4.98
CA ILE A 47 5.12 13.79 -4.89
C ILE A 47 3.72 13.53 -4.33
N LEU A 48 3.24 14.35 -3.39
CA LEU A 48 1.89 14.25 -2.85
C LEU A 48 0.82 14.49 -3.94
N HIS A 49 0.97 15.58 -4.69
CA HIS A 49 0.04 15.94 -5.75
C HIS A 49 0.04 14.89 -6.86
N LEU A 50 1.23 14.41 -7.24
CA LEU A 50 1.39 13.37 -8.26
C LEU A 50 0.80 12.03 -7.80
N SER A 51 1.01 11.64 -6.54
CA SER A 51 0.48 10.38 -5.98
C SER A 51 -1.05 10.35 -5.95
N CYS A 52 -1.70 11.50 -5.73
CA CYS A 52 -3.16 11.61 -5.67
C CYS A 52 -3.81 12.02 -7.01
N SER A 53 -3.02 12.26 -8.07
CA SER A 53 -3.54 12.67 -9.37
C SER A 53 -3.95 11.48 -10.24
N LEU A 54 -5.04 11.64 -10.99
CA LEU A 54 -5.58 10.65 -11.95
C LEU A 54 -4.54 10.20 -12.99
N TYR A 55 -3.62 11.10 -13.36
CA TYR A 55 -2.56 10.86 -14.35
C TYR A 55 -1.17 10.70 -13.73
N GLY A 56 -1.03 10.88 -12.42
CA GLY A 56 0.21 10.59 -11.69
C GLY A 56 0.23 9.20 -11.07
N CYS A 57 -0.87 8.45 -11.15
CA CYS A 57 -1.00 7.13 -10.54
C CYS A 57 -1.47 6.02 -11.49
N ARG A 58 -1.93 6.34 -12.70
CA ARG A 58 -2.40 5.31 -13.64
C ARG A 58 -1.25 4.46 -14.18
N ALA A 59 -0.02 4.98 -14.19
CA ALA A 59 1.20 4.21 -14.40
C ALA A 59 2.48 4.95 -13.96
N GLU A 60 2.41 6.02 -13.15
CA GLU A 60 3.57 6.88 -12.89
C GLU A 60 4.11 6.73 -11.46
N GLY A 61 3.27 6.89 -10.43
CA GLY A 61 3.67 6.70 -9.02
C GLY A 61 4.02 5.25 -8.67
N LYS A 62 3.45 4.28 -9.41
CA LYS A 62 3.75 2.85 -9.28
C LYS A 62 5.08 2.46 -9.97
N PHE A 63 5.46 3.18 -11.03
CA PHE A 63 6.66 2.92 -11.83
C PHE A 63 7.85 3.71 -11.31
N ALA A 64 7.65 4.93 -10.79
CA ALA A 64 8.74 5.72 -10.21
C ALA A 64 9.41 4.98 -9.05
N ILE A 65 8.64 4.43 -8.10
CA ILE A 65 9.22 3.71 -6.96
C ILE A 65 10.04 2.49 -7.40
N ASP A 66 9.62 1.77 -8.45
CA ASP A 66 10.35 0.61 -8.97
C ASP A 66 11.65 0.98 -9.72
N MET A 67 11.75 2.22 -10.23
CA MET A 67 12.78 2.63 -11.18
C MET A 67 13.75 3.69 -10.62
N ILE A 68 13.51 4.19 -9.41
CA ILE A 68 14.38 5.15 -8.71
C ILE A 68 15.31 4.44 -7.72
N LEU A 69 16.38 5.14 -7.34
CA LEU A 69 17.36 4.61 -6.40
C LEU A 69 16.77 4.50 -4.97
N PRO A 70 17.26 3.57 -4.14
CA PRO A 70 16.79 3.41 -2.76
C PRO A 70 16.80 4.72 -1.95
N GLU A 71 17.82 5.56 -2.13
CA GLU A 71 17.93 6.84 -1.43
C GLU A 71 16.77 7.79 -1.81
N GLN A 72 16.35 7.75 -3.07
CA GLN A 72 15.24 8.57 -3.58
C GLN A 72 13.89 8.03 -3.10
N GLN A 73 13.75 6.70 -3.01
CA GLN A 73 12.56 6.08 -2.41
C GLN A 73 12.37 6.55 -0.97
N VAL A 74 13.44 6.56 -0.16
CA VAL A 74 13.37 7.03 1.23
C VAL A 74 12.96 8.50 1.30
N SER A 75 13.46 9.34 0.40
CA SER A 75 13.05 10.75 0.34
C SER A 75 11.56 10.90 0.02
N PHE A 76 11.03 10.11 -0.92
CA PHE A 76 9.61 10.12 -1.24
C PHE A 76 8.75 9.68 -0.05
N VAL A 77 9.19 8.67 0.72
CA VAL A 77 8.47 8.26 1.93
C VAL A 77 8.43 9.39 2.95
N ARG A 78 9.54 10.10 3.17
CA ARG A 78 9.60 11.22 4.11
C ARG A 78 8.64 12.35 3.76
N GLU A 79 8.56 12.70 2.48
CA GLU A 79 7.63 13.73 1.99
C GLU A 79 6.15 13.29 2.10
N LEU A 80 5.88 12.00 1.90
CA LEU A 80 4.51 11.45 2.00
C LEU A 80 4.06 11.12 3.42
N GLU A 81 5.00 10.93 4.36
CA GLU A 81 4.74 10.50 5.75
C GLU A 81 3.67 11.34 6.47
N PRO A 82 3.65 12.69 6.38
CA PRO A 82 2.61 13.52 6.98
C PRO A 82 1.21 13.31 6.37
N TYR A 83 1.14 12.78 5.16
CA TYR A 83 -0.08 12.70 4.34
C TYR A 83 -0.54 11.26 4.07
N ILE A 84 0.05 10.25 4.72
CA ILE A 84 -0.22 8.83 4.44
C ILE A 84 -1.70 8.49 4.49
N MET A 85 -2.44 8.96 5.50
CA MET A 85 -3.88 8.68 5.59
C MET A 85 -4.66 9.31 4.44
N LYS A 86 -4.27 10.51 3.99
CA LYS A 86 -4.87 11.15 2.80
C LYS A 86 -4.59 10.32 1.55
N CYS A 87 -3.36 9.81 1.38
CA CYS A 87 -3.01 8.94 0.27
C CYS A 87 -3.78 7.63 0.30
N ILE A 88 -3.94 6.98 1.46
CA ILE A 88 -4.70 5.73 1.61
C ILE A 88 -6.17 5.91 1.22
N ASN A 89 -6.76 7.06 1.56
CA ASN A 89 -8.16 7.36 1.25
C ASN A 89 -8.37 7.84 -0.19
N ASP A 90 -7.29 8.09 -0.91
CA ASP A 90 -7.34 8.50 -2.30
C ASP A 90 -7.35 7.28 -3.25
N THR A 91 -8.21 7.33 -4.27
CA THR A 91 -8.38 6.28 -5.28
C THR A 91 -7.08 5.93 -6.00
N ASN A 92 -6.17 6.90 -6.12
CA ASN A 92 -4.87 6.76 -6.74
C ASN A 92 -3.79 6.54 -5.67
N GLY A 93 -3.71 7.42 -4.67
CA GLY A 93 -2.67 7.42 -3.64
C GLY A 93 -2.51 6.08 -2.92
N ASN A 94 -3.59 5.31 -2.73
CA ASN A 94 -3.53 4.00 -2.07
C ASN A 94 -2.62 3.01 -2.82
N HIS A 95 -2.53 3.11 -4.14
CA HIS A 95 -1.66 2.26 -4.95
C HIS A 95 -0.19 2.63 -4.77
N VAL A 96 0.12 3.92 -4.60
CA VAL A 96 1.47 4.40 -4.30
C VAL A 96 1.91 3.88 -2.92
N ILE A 97 1.06 4.00 -1.90
CA ILE A 97 1.37 3.48 -0.56
C ILE A 97 1.60 1.97 -0.57
N GLN A 98 0.77 1.21 -1.28
CA GLN A 98 0.98 -0.23 -1.46
C GLN A 98 2.35 -0.53 -2.09
N LYS A 99 2.75 0.26 -3.09
CA LYS A 99 4.03 0.09 -3.78
C LYS A 99 5.23 0.45 -2.91
N ILE A 100 5.10 1.50 -2.10
CA ILE A 100 6.08 1.87 -1.07
C ILE A 100 6.31 0.68 -0.13
N ILE A 101 5.25 0.06 0.37
CA ILE A 101 5.34 -1.09 1.28
C ILE A 101 6.00 -2.31 0.60
N GLU A 102 5.82 -2.49 -0.71
CA GLU A 102 6.39 -3.61 -1.45
C GLU A 102 7.89 -3.46 -1.73
N ARG A 103 8.41 -2.23 -1.82
CA ARG A 103 9.75 -1.95 -2.39
C ARG A 103 10.71 -1.28 -1.44
N VAL A 104 10.22 -0.43 -0.55
CA VAL A 104 11.06 0.38 0.33
C VAL A 104 11.47 -0.46 1.53
N PRO A 105 12.74 -0.37 1.98
CA PRO A 105 13.20 -1.08 3.17
C PRO A 105 12.33 -0.77 4.40
N PRO A 106 11.95 -1.78 5.20
CA PRO A 106 11.07 -1.62 6.36
C PRO A 106 11.53 -0.56 7.37
N GLU A 107 12.84 -0.31 7.46
CA GLU A 107 13.46 0.68 8.34
C GLU A 107 13.05 2.11 7.98
N SER A 108 12.68 2.35 6.72
CA SER A 108 12.24 3.64 6.22
C SER A 108 10.72 3.80 6.24
N LEU A 109 9.97 2.78 6.68
CA LEU A 109 8.51 2.76 6.74
C LEU A 109 7.96 3.10 8.12
N GLY A 110 8.51 4.15 8.75
CA GLY A 110 8.13 4.61 10.09
C GLY A 110 6.63 4.85 10.25
N PHE A 111 5.98 5.34 9.19
CA PHE A 111 4.54 5.60 9.15
C PHE A 111 3.66 4.38 9.45
N VAL A 112 4.16 3.15 9.28
CA VAL A 112 3.37 1.93 9.55
C VAL A 112 2.95 1.89 11.03
N SER A 113 3.76 2.46 11.92
CA SER A 113 3.41 2.59 13.35
C SER A 113 2.16 3.45 13.58
N THR A 114 1.83 4.38 12.68
CA THR A 114 0.64 5.25 12.77
C THR A 114 -0.67 4.52 12.47
N PHE A 115 -0.60 3.29 11.93
CA PHE A 115 -1.76 2.45 11.68
C PHE A 115 -2.27 1.76 12.95
N VAL A 116 -1.42 1.68 13.99
CA VAL A 116 -1.84 1.20 15.30
C VAL A 116 -2.93 2.12 15.85
N LYS A 117 -3.97 1.54 16.44
CA LYS A 117 -5.25 2.15 16.85
C LYS A 117 -6.20 2.52 15.70
N LYS A 118 -5.82 2.26 14.45
CA LYS A 118 -6.64 2.50 13.26
C LYS A 118 -6.84 1.22 12.44
N VAL A 119 -6.47 0.05 12.98
CA VAL A 119 -6.50 -1.20 12.22
C VAL A 119 -7.93 -1.56 11.83
N SER A 120 -8.91 -1.35 12.71
CA SER A 120 -10.32 -1.59 12.39
C SER A 120 -10.83 -0.71 11.25
N GLU A 121 -10.50 0.60 11.30
CA GLU A 121 -10.90 1.57 10.27
C GLU A 121 -10.30 1.17 8.92
N LEU A 122 -8.98 0.91 8.91
CA LEU A 122 -8.27 0.52 7.70
C LEU A 122 -8.75 -0.82 7.15
N ALA A 123 -9.00 -1.82 8.00
CA ALA A 123 -9.40 -3.16 7.56
C ALA A 123 -10.82 -3.21 6.97
N ALA A 124 -11.72 -2.34 7.40
CA ALA A 124 -13.05 -2.17 6.80
C ALA A 124 -13.07 -1.18 5.62
N HIS A 125 -11.98 -0.44 5.39
CA HIS A 125 -11.88 0.53 4.30
C HIS A 125 -11.55 -0.16 2.95
N PRO A 126 -12.25 0.17 1.84
CA PRO A 126 -12.03 -0.45 0.52
C PRO A 126 -10.59 -0.40 0.00
N PHE A 127 -9.85 0.66 0.35
CA PHE A 127 -8.44 0.83 0.00
C PHE A 127 -7.50 0.49 1.16
N GLY A 128 -7.93 0.75 2.40
CA GLY A 128 -7.11 0.54 3.60
C GLY A 128 -6.84 -0.93 3.84
N CYS A 129 -7.80 -1.82 3.53
CA CYS A 129 -7.65 -3.25 3.72
C CYS A 129 -6.54 -3.82 2.83
N ARG A 130 -6.38 -3.27 1.62
CA ARG A 130 -5.31 -3.62 0.68
C ARG A 130 -3.95 -3.16 1.19
N VAL A 131 -3.88 -1.96 1.77
CA VAL A 131 -2.65 -1.42 2.38
C VAL A 131 -2.23 -2.27 3.58
N LEU A 132 -3.16 -2.64 4.46
CA LEU A 132 -2.88 -3.55 5.58
C LEU A 132 -2.44 -4.93 5.08
N LEU A 133 -3.10 -5.48 4.07
CA LEU A 133 -2.70 -6.75 3.47
C LEU A 133 -1.27 -6.69 2.92
N ARG A 134 -0.86 -5.58 2.28
CA ARG A 134 0.53 -5.38 1.85
C ARG A 134 1.50 -5.32 3.02
N CYS A 135 1.13 -4.66 4.11
CA CYS A 135 1.93 -4.66 5.33
C CYS A 135 2.16 -6.11 5.80
N LEU A 136 1.11 -6.90 5.97
CA LEU A 136 1.21 -8.27 6.46
C LEU A 136 2.01 -9.19 5.53
N LYS A 137 2.00 -8.92 4.22
CA LYS A 137 2.68 -9.75 3.21
C LYS A 137 4.17 -9.43 3.04
N HIS A 138 4.54 -8.15 3.12
CA HIS A 138 5.87 -7.69 2.72
C HIS A 138 6.76 -7.23 3.88
N LEU A 139 6.17 -6.88 5.02
CA LEU A 139 6.93 -6.34 6.15
C LEU A 139 7.33 -7.45 7.13
N PRO A 140 8.49 -7.30 7.79
CA PRO A 140 8.99 -8.29 8.73
C PRO A 140 8.09 -8.33 9.98
N TYR A 141 8.04 -9.52 10.61
CA TYR A 141 7.14 -9.75 11.73
C TYR A 141 7.19 -8.69 12.85
N PRO A 142 8.37 -8.20 13.31
CA PRO A 142 8.42 -7.19 14.36
C PRO A 142 7.65 -5.91 14.03
N VAL A 143 7.60 -5.50 12.76
CA VAL A 143 6.89 -4.30 12.29
C VAL A 143 5.38 -4.54 12.26
N ILE A 144 4.94 -5.70 11.79
CA ILE A 144 3.51 -6.02 11.67
C ILE A 144 2.88 -6.54 12.96
N ARG A 145 3.68 -6.99 13.93
CA ARG A 145 3.21 -7.58 15.19
C ARG A 145 2.18 -6.70 15.91
N PRO A 146 2.38 -5.38 16.10
CA PRO A 146 1.39 -4.53 16.75
C PRO A 146 0.06 -4.48 16.00
N LEU A 147 0.10 -4.41 14.67
CA LEU A 147 -1.09 -4.40 13.81
C LEU A 147 -1.86 -5.72 13.89
N LEU A 148 -1.13 -6.85 13.82
CA LEU A 148 -1.70 -8.19 13.97
C LEU A 148 -2.32 -8.38 15.36
N HIS A 149 -1.64 -7.91 16.40
CA HIS A 149 -2.14 -8.04 17.76
C HIS A 149 -3.47 -7.29 17.96
N GLU A 150 -3.56 -6.04 17.48
CA GLU A 150 -4.81 -5.26 17.52
C GLU A 150 -5.93 -5.94 16.71
N LEU A 151 -5.63 -6.39 15.50
CA LEU A 151 -6.58 -7.10 14.63
C LEU A 151 -7.13 -8.36 15.30
N LEU A 152 -6.22 -9.22 15.79
CA LEU A 152 -6.56 -10.53 16.34
C LEU A 152 -7.28 -10.44 17.67
N THR A 153 -7.01 -9.42 18.48
CA THR A 153 -7.62 -9.28 19.81
C THR A 153 -9.03 -8.73 19.75
N ASN A 154 -9.29 -7.77 18.86
CA ASN A 154 -10.50 -6.94 18.94
C ASN A 154 -11.45 -7.04 17.74
N HIS A 155 -10.96 -7.49 16.57
CA HIS A 155 -11.67 -7.23 15.31
C HIS A 155 -12.02 -8.46 14.48
N VAL A 156 -11.51 -9.64 14.81
CA VAL A 156 -11.72 -10.87 14.01
C VAL A 156 -13.21 -11.14 13.72
N PRO A 157 -14.14 -11.19 14.69
CA PRO A 157 -15.53 -11.56 14.41
C PRO A 157 -16.25 -10.57 13.49
N GLN A 158 -15.89 -9.27 13.59
CA GLN A 158 -16.44 -8.22 12.74
C GLN A 158 -15.85 -8.30 11.33
N LEU A 159 -14.53 -8.41 11.21
CA LEU A 159 -13.84 -8.45 9.92
C LEU A 159 -14.19 -9.67 9.09
N MET A 160 -14.46 -10.81 9.72
CA MET A 160 -14.91 -12.02 9.02
C MET A 160 -16.24 -11.84 8.27
N GLN A 161 -17.12 -11.01 8.82
CA GLN A 161 -18.43 -10.72 8.23
C GLN A 161 -18.39 -9.49 7.31
N ASP A 162 -17.27 -8.76 7.28
CA ASP A 162 -17.12 -7.59 6.43
C ASP A 162 -16.88 -7.96 4.97
N ARG A 163 -17.37 -7.14 4.03
CA ARG A 163 -17.26 -7.37 2.58
C ARG A 163 -15.80 -7.41 2.08
N VAL A 164 -14.90 -6.66 2.71
CA VAL A 164 -13.48 -6.57 2.32
C VAL A 164 -12.53 -7.05 3.41
N GLY A 165 -12.89 -6.88 4.68
CA GLY A 165 -12.11 -7.32 5.84
C GLY A 165 -11.92 -8.84 5.89
N ASN A 166 -12.86 -9.62 5.34
CA ASN A 166 -12.79 -11.09 5.36
C ASN A 166 -11.55 -11.62 4.61
N TYR A 167 -11.06 -10.92 3.59
CA TYR A 167 -9.85 -11.29 2.86
C TYR A 167 -8.60 -11.20 3.73
N LEU A 168 -8.57 -10.25 4.68
CA LEU A 168 -7.45 -10.10 5.60
C LEU A 168 -7.39 -11.28 6.57
N ILE A 169 -8.54 -11.78 7.03
CA ILE A 169 -8.62 -12.96 7.90
C ILE A 169 -8.22 -14.23 7.14
N GLN A 170 -8.72 -14.41 5.91
CA GLN A 170 -8.31 -15.53 5.03
C GLN A 170 -6.79 -15.54 4.82
N PHE A 171 -6.19 -14.39 4.54
CA PHE A 171 -4.74 -14.28 4.39
C PHE A 171 -3.98 -14.74 5.64
N ILE A 172 -4.43 -14.39 6.85
CA ILE A 172 -3.78 -14.83 8.09
C ILE A 172 -3.97 -16.34 8.29
N LEU A 173 -5.13 -16.89 7.95
CA LEU A 173 -5.38 -18.34 8.01
C LEU A 173 -4.54 -19.13 7.02
N GLU A 174 -4.28 -18.58 5.82
CA GLU A 174 -3.45 -19.24 4.81
C GLU A 174 -1.95 -19.08 5.10
N GLN A 175 -1.48 -17.85 5.27
CA GLN A 175 -0.05 -17.48 5.28
C GLN A 175 0.49 -17.07 6.66
N GLY A 176 -0.39 -16.87 7.64
CA GLY A 176 0.00 -16.46 8.99
C GLY A 176 0.70 -17.58 9.77
N ARG A 177 1.15 -17.26 10.99
CA ARG A 177 1.86 -18.23 11.84
C ARG A 177 0.84 -19.05 12.64
N ALA A 178 1.21 -20.28 13.01
CA ALA A 178 0.31 -21.22 13.69
C ALA A 178 -0.37 -20.61 14.93
N LYS A 179 0.34 -19.77 15.70
CA LYS A 179 -0.22 -19.05 16.85
C LYS A 179 -1.32 -18.07 16.45
N ASP A 180 -1.10 -17.30 15.38
CA ASP A 180 -2.04 -16.31 14.88
C ASP A 180 -3.29 -17.01 14.29
N LYS A 181 -3.10 -18.13 13.59
CA LYS A 181 -4.20 -19.00 13.10
C LYS A 181 -5.03 -19.58 14.25
N ALA A 182 -4.37 -20.11 15.27
CA ALA A 182 -5.05 -20.69 16.44
C ALA A 182 -5.94 -19.68 17.17
N LEU A 183 -5.53 -18.40 17.23
CA LEU A 183 -6.33 -17.33 17.82
C LEU A 183 -7.61 -17.05 17.01
N ILE A 184 -7.54 -17.11 15.68
CA ILE A 184 -8.72 -16.96 14.81
C ILE A 184 -9.67 -18.14 15.01
N VAL A 185 -9.15 -19.36 14.95
CA VAL A 185 -9.95 -20.59 15.14
C VAL A 185 -10.60 -20.62 16.53
N ALA A 186 -9.90 -20.19 17.56
CA ALA A 186 -10.46 -20.11 18.92
C ALA A 186 -11.67 -19.17 19.00
N GLN A 187 -11.65 -18.06 18.25
CA GLN A 187 -12.78 -17.13 18.18
C GLN A 187 -13.96 -17.64 17.35
N LEU A 188 -13.74 -18.67 16.52
CA LEU A 188 -14.78 -19.32 15.72
C LEU A 188 -15.50 -20.45 16.47
N MET A 189 -14.91 -20.97 17.54
CA MET A 189 -15.54 -22.02 18.36
C MET A 189 -16.91 -21.55 18.87
N GLY A 190 -17.94 -22.35 18.63
CA GLY A 190 -19.33 -22.05 18.97
C GLY A 190 -20.06 -21.13 17.98
N ARG A 191 -19.40 -20.59 16.95
CA ARG A 191 -20.00 -19.74 15.91
C ARG A 191 -19.94 -20.33 14.51
N PHE A 192 -19.33 -21.52 14.37
CA PHE A 192 -19.04 -22.15 13.07
C PHE A 192 -20.28 -22.25 12.18
N LEU A 193 -21.37 -22.84 12.68
CA LEU A 193 -22.61 -23.01 11.92
C LEU A 193 -23.19 -21.69 11.41
N PHE A 194 -23.22 -20.66 12.27
CA PHE A 194 -23.72 -19.34 11.91
C PHE A 194 -22.83 -18.67 10.85
N MET A 195 -21.51 -18.75 11.02
CA MET A 195 -20.55 -18.15 10.09
C MET A 195 -20.53 -18.86 8.73
N SER A 196 -20.76 -20.17 8.68
CA SER A 196 -20.86 -20.94 7.43
C SER A 196 -22.04 -20.52 6.55
N GLN A 197 -23.09 -19.92 7.13
CA GLN A 197 -24.28 -19.47 6.40
C GLN A 197 -24.19 -18.00 5.97
N HIS A 198 -23.19 -17.26 6.44
CA HIS A 198 -23.03 -15.86 6.13
C HIS A 198 -22.25 -15.66 4.80
N GLN A 199 -22.74 -14.78 3.92
CA GLN A 199 -22.22 -14.59 2.55
C GLN A 199 -20.70 -14.37 2.43
N PHE A 200 -20.07 -13.71 3.43
CA PHE A 200 -18.63 -13.44 3.45
C PHE A 200 -17.84 -14.35 4.41
N ALA A 201 -18.33 -14.54 5.64
CA ALA A 201 -17.65 -15.37 6.64
C ALA A 201 -17.57 -16.85 6.23
N SER A 202 -18.46 -17.34 5.38
CA SER A 202 -18.39 -18.71 4.83
C SER A 202 -17.07 -18.99 4.11
N ASN A 203 -16.52 -18.00 3.40
CA ASN A 203 -15.21 -18.10 2.74
C ASN A 203 -14.06 -18.22 3.75
N VAL A 204 -14.17 -17.50 4.87
CA VAL A 204 -13.19 -17.60 5.96
C VAL A 204 -13.25 -18.97 6.62
N ILE A 205 -14.46 -19.51 6.82
CA ILE A 205 -14.65 -20.87 7.35
C ILE A 205 -14.03 -21.92 6.42
N PHE A 206 -14.17 -21.76 5.10
CA PHE A 206 -13.53 -22.65 4.13
C PHE A 206 -11.99 -22.59 4.17
N SER A 207 -11.42 -21.49 4.66
CA SER A 207 -9.98 -21.28 4.78
C SER A 207 -9.39 -21.73 6.13
N CYS A 208 -10.24 -22.16 7.08
CA CYS A 208 -9.83 -22.70 8.39
C CYS A 208 -9.41 -24.17 8.27
#